data_AF-A0A6C0JYZ6-F1
#
_entry.id   AF-A0A6C0JYZ6-F1
#
_cell.length_a   1.000
_cell.length_b   1.000
_cell.length_c   1.000
_cell.angle_alpha   90.00
_cell.angle_beta   90.00
_cell.angle_gamma   90.00
#
_symmetry.space_group_name_H-M   'P 1'
#
loop_
_entity.id
_entity.type
_entity.pdbx_description
1 polymer ?
#
loop_
_entity_poly.entity_id
_entity_poly.type
_entity_poly.pdbx_seq_one_letter_code
_entity_poly.pdbx_strand_id
1 'polypeptide(L)'
;MIRMNWQEKLSITGNSILLSIFYVLLGAFVSYVLYHLFDEYDENWISKSLPYQILDVTVEIGILAIVSFWASYFIELAPPIFPVRKQLDLLVDNNISSVFYLFGLYLFLDQSFSNKLVYLFTTYFGPTFGHIFPAYGSILDFSLTYTHPRKNGLQ
;
A
#
# COMPACT_ATOMS: atom_id res chain seq x y z
N MET A 1 -31.23 1.36 -4.39
CA MET A 1 -30.42 0.53 -5.31
C MET A 1 -30.48 1.12 -6.71
N ILE A 2 -29.34 1.43 -7.32
CA ILE A 2 -29.29 1.89 -8.71
C ILE A 2 -29.59 0.69 -9.61
N ARG A 3 -30.65 0.77 -10.43
CA ARG A 3 -31.02 -0.29 -11.35
C ARG A 3 -30.18 -0.15 -12.62
N MET A 4 -29.33 -1.15 -12.86
CA MET A 4 -28.38 -1.18 -13.99
C MET A 4 -28.84 -2.15 -15.08
N ASN A 5 -28.75 -1.72 -16.34
CA ASN A 5 -28.95 -2.58 -17.50
C ASN A 5 -27.70 -3.44 -17.77
N TRP A 6 -27.83 -4.54 -18.52
CA TRP A 6 -26.72 -5.45 -18.82
C TRP A 6 -25.56 -4.76 -19.55
N GLN A 7 -25.86 -3.89 -20.51
CA GLN A 7 -24.86 -3.10 -21.22
C GLN A 7 -24.08 -2.18 -20.29
N GLU A 8 -24.75 -1.56 -19.31
CA GLU A 8 -24.09 -0.67 -18.34
C GLU A 8 -23.16 -1.44 -17.42
N LYS A 9 -23.54 -2.67 -17.01
CA LYS A 9 -22.66 -3.53 -16.22
C LYS A 9 -21.38 -3.86 -16.98
N LEU A 10 -21.48 -4.16 -18.28
CA LEU A 10 -20.32 -4.42 -19.12
C LEU A 10 -19.45 -3.18 -19.29
N SER A 11 -20.04 -2.01 -19.57
CA SER A 11 -19.30 -0.75 -19.70
C SER A 11 -18.59 -0.36 -18.42
N ILE A 12 -19.26 -0.47 -17.27
CA ILE A 12 -18.67 -0.25 -15.94
C ILE A 12 -17.49 -1.18 -15.73
N THR A 13 -17.67 -2.48 -15.98
CA THR A 13 -16.60 -3.48 -15.79
C THR A 13 -15.41 -3.19 -16.70
N GLY A 14 -15.66 -2.82 -17.96
CA GLY A 14 -14.62 -2.45 -18.92
C GLY A 14 -13.85 -1.21 -18.51
N ASN A 15 -14.55 -0.14 -18.11
CA ASN A 15 -13.92 1.06 -17.55
C ASN A 15 -13.09 0.69 -16.33
N SER A 16 -13.63 -0.14 -15.43
CA SER A 16 -12.92 -0.56 -14.23
C SER A 16 -11.61 -1.28 -14.52
N ILE A 17 -11.60 -2.19 -15.48
CA ILE A 17 -10.39 -2.91 -15.89
C ILE A 17 -9.35 -1.95 -16.46
N LEU A 18 -9.76 -1.06 -17.39
CA LEU A 18 -8.86 -0.11 -18.04
C LEU A 18 -8.26 0.88 -17.05
N LEU A 19 -9.10 1.44 -16.17
CA LEU A 19 -8.66 2.30 -15.08
C LEU A 19 -7.67 1.57 -14.16
N SER A 20 -7.97 0.33 -13.77
CA SER A 20 -7.06 -0.46 -12.93
C SER A 20 -5.70 -0.69 -13.58
N ILE A 21 -5.66 -1.00 -14.89
CA ILE A 21 -4.39 -1.15 -15.62
C ILE A 21 -3.62 0.17 -15.66
N PHE A 22 -4.29 1.29 -15.97
CA PHE A 22 -3.66 2.61 -16.01
C PHE A 22 -3.06 2.97 -14.66
N TYR A 23 -3.83 2.78 -13.60
CA TYR A 23 -3.41 3.00 -12.23
C TYR A 23 -2.18 2.14 -11.89
N VAL A 24 -2.17 0.83 -12.19
CA VAL A 24 -0.98 -0.02 -11.97
C VAL A 24 0.26 0.49 -12.70
N LEU A 25 0.12 0.98 -13.94
CA LEU A 25 1.23 1.55 -14.71
C LEU A 25 1.75 2.86 -14.11
N LEU A 26 0.84 3.75 -13.71
CA LEU A 26 1.19 4.97 -12.96
C LEU A 26 1.88 4.60 -11.65
N GLY A 27 1.40 3.53 -11.03
CA GLY A 27 2.00 2.84 -9.90
C GLY A 27 3.49 2.57 -10.14
N ALA A 28 3.76 1.67 -11.08
CA ALA A 28 5.12 1.27 -11.44
C ALA A 28 6.02 2.48 -11.80
N PHE A 29 5.50 3.48 -12.51
CA PHE A 29 6.25 4.68 -12.85
C PHE A 29 6.68 5.48 -11.63
N VAL A 30 5.76 5.74 -10.69
CA VAL A 30 6.08 6.47 -9.45
C VAL A 30 7.08 5.69 -8.60
N SER A 31 6.98 4.35 -8.58
CA SER A 31 7.87 3.47 -7.83
C SER A 31 9.28 3.58 -8.37
N TYR A 32 9.42 3.50 -9.69
CA TYR A 32 10.69 3.67 -10.38
C TYR A 32 11.32 5.04 -10.08
N VAL A 33 10.52 6.10 -10.04
CA VAL A 33 11.01 7.44 -9.68
C VAL A 33 11.47 7.49 -8.21
N LEU A 34 10.67 6.98 -7.26
CA LEU A 34 11.03 6.97 -5.85
C LEU A 34 12.27 6.13 -5.56
N TYR A 35 12.42 4.98 -6.22
CA TYR A 35 13.61 4.13 -6.13
C TYR A 35 14.91 4.90 -6.46
N HIS A 36 14.86 5.85 -7.39
CA HIS A 36 16.03 6.67 -7.73
C HIS A 36 16.20 7.92 -6.85
N LEU A 37 15.16 8.32 -6.12
CA LEU A 37 15.17 9.53 -5.30
C LEU A 37 15.50 9.28 -3.83
N PHE A 38 15.23 8.07 -3.34
CA PHE A 38 15.38 7.72 -1.93
C PHE A 38 16.40 6.59 -1.75
N ASP A 39 17.08 6.61 -0.60
CA ASP A 39 18.06 5.58 -0.26
C ASP A 39 17.36 4.22 -0.07
N GLU A 40 17.97 3.14 -0.54
CA GLU A 40 17.51 1.79 -0.23
C GLU A 40 17.66 1.48 1.27
N TYR A 41 16.87 0.52 1.77
CA TYR A 41 17.06 -0.04 3.10
C TYR A 41 18.31 -0.92 3.12
N ASP A 42 19.43 -0.32 3.50
CA ASP A 42 20.72 -0.98 3.67
C ASP A 42 21.37 -0.61 5.02
N GLU A 43 22.56 -1.16 5.28
CA GLU A 43 23.32 -0.84 6.49
C GLU A 43 23.66 0.66 6.58
N ASN A 44 23.83 1.35 5.44
CA ASN A 44 24.11 2.78 5.42
C ASN A 44 22.91 3.58 5.92
N TRP A 45 21.69 3.25 5.49
CA TRP A 45 20.45 3.89 5.95
C TRP A 45 20.20 3.63 7.44
N ILE A 46 20.42 2.39 7.90
CA ILE A 46 20.27 2.02 9.32
C ILE A 46 21.26 2.79 10.20
N SER A 47 22.46 3.10 9.69
CA SER A 47 23.47 3.87 10.42
C SER A 47 23.14 5.36 10.56
N LYS A 48 22.15 5.89 9.81
CA LYS A 48 21.76 7.30 9.85
C LYS A 48 21.10 7.67 11.17
N SER A 49 21.04 8.97 11.43
CA SER A 49 20.36 9.49 12.61
C SER A 49 18.86 9.21 12.55
N LEU A 50 18.28 8.99 13.72
CA LEU A 50 16.87 8.71 13.90
C LEU A 50 15.92 9.77 13.30
N PRO A 51 16.20 11.10 13.41
CA PRO A 51 15.42 12.11 12.71
C PRO A 51 15.49 11.99 11.19
N TYR A 52 16.64 11.56 10.65
CA TYR A 52 16.79 11.33 9.21
C TYR A 52 15.87 10.19 8.75
N GLN A 53 15.90 9.04 9.45
CA GLN A 53 15.08 7.87 9.10
C GLN A 53 13.57 8.18 9.13
N ILE A 54 13.11 8.91 10.14
CA ILE A 54 11.71 9.33 10.23
C ILE A 54 11.35 10.29 9.10
N LEU A 55 12.19 11.30 8.85
CA LEU A 55 11.93 12.28 7.79
C LEU A 55 11.93 11.63 6.41
N ASP A 56 12.89 10.76 6.13
CA ASP A 56 13.02 10.01 4.87
C ASP A 56 11.72 9.26 4.56
N VAL A 57 11.27 8.40 5.49
CA VAL A 57 10.00 7.65 5.38
C VAL A 57 8.79 8.58 5.30
N THR A 58 8.78 9.69 6.05
CA THR A 58 7.65 10.63 6.04
C THR A 58 7.53 11.34 4.69
N VAL A 59 8.66 11.73 4.09
CA VAL A 59 8.67 12.37 2.77
C VAL A 59 8.27 11.37 1.69
N GLU A 60 8.76 10.13 1.74
CA GLU A 60 8.33 9.06 0.82
C GLU A 60 6.79 8.89 0.85
N ILE A 61 6.21 8.75 2.05
CA ILE A 61 4.75 8.63 2.24
C ILE A 61 4.02 9.89 1.75
N GLY A 62 4.56 11.08 2.05
CA GLY A 62 3.97 12.35 1.65
C GLY A 62 3.89 12.52 0.14
N ILE A 63 4.96 12.16 -0.59
CA ILE A 63 4.97 12.19 -2.05
C ILE A 63 3.94 11.20 -2.61
N LEU A 64 3.89 9.98 -2.08
CA LEU A 64 2.89 8.98 -2.49
C LEU A 64 1.46 9.49 -2.29
N ALA A 65 1.17 10.10 -1.15
CA ALA A 65 -0.15 10.67 -0.87
C ALA A 65 -0.52 11.80 -1.85
N ILE A 66 0.43 12.71 -2.12
CA ILE A 66 0.24 13.82 -3.05
C ILE A 66 -0.02 13.30 -4.47
N VAL A 67 0.81 12.38 -4.95
CA VAL A 67 0.67 11.81 -6.29
C VAL A 67 -0.65 11.06 -6.44
N SER A 68 -1.02 10.24 -5.45
CA SER A 68 -2.30 9.52 -5.48
C SER A 68 -3.50 10.47 -5.49
N PHE A 69 -3.45 11.55 -4.71
CA PHE A 69 -4.52 12.55 -4.70
C PHE A 69 -4.68 13.20 -6.09
N TRP A 70 -3.59 13.71 -6.65
CA TRP A 70 -3.64 14.37 -7.96
C TRP A 70 -4.00 13.41 -9.08
N ALA A 71 -3.47 12.19 -9.06
CA ALA A 71 -3.82 11.16 -10.04
C ALA A 71 -5.33 10.88 -10.04
N SER A 72 -5.91 10.70 -8.85
CA SER A 72 -7.34 10.45 -8.68
C SER A 72 -8.17 11.64 -9.17
N TYR A 73 -7.74 12.86 -8.83
CA TYR A 73 -8.41 14.09 -9.27
C TYR A 73 -8.41 14.26 -10.79
N PHE A 74 -7.27 14.02 -11.46
CA PHE A 74 -7.18 14.13 -12.92
C PHE A 74 -8.01 13.06 -13.63
N ILE A 75 -8.11 11.87 -13.05
CA ILE A 75 -8.89 10.76 -13.60
C ILE A 75 -10.38 11.03 -13.48
N GLU A 76 -10.86 11.57 -12.35
CA GLU A 76 -12.27 11.98 -12.18
C GLU A 76 -12.69 13.05 -13.20
N LEU A 77 -11.75 13.90 -13.63
CA LEU A 77 -12.00 14.91 -14.66
C LEU A 77 -12.00 14.34 -16.09
N ALA A 78 -11.42 13.16 -16.30
CA ALA A 78 -11.31 12.56 -17.62
C ALA A 78 -12.65 11.93 -18.04
N PRO A 79 -13.05 12.04 -19.31
CA PRO A 79 -14.25 11.36 -19.79
C PRO A 79 -14.06 9.84 -19.77
N PRO A 80 -15.10 9.06 -19.45
CA PRO A 80 -15.02 7.61 -19.44
C PRO A 80 -14.82 7.04 -20.84
N ILE A 81 -14.04 5.96 -20.93
CA ILE A 81 -13.74 5.30 -22.20
C ILE A 81 -15.00 4.66 -22.79
N PHE A 82 -15.74 3.92 -21.97
CA PHE A 82 -17.07 3.42 -22.31
C PHE A 82 -18.13 4.35 -21.74
N PRO A 83 -19.08 4.85 -22.55
CA PRO A 83 -20.08 5.80 -22.09
C PRO A 83 -21.00 5.16 -21.06
N VAL A 84 -21.09 5.79 -19.89
CA VAL A 84 -21.96 5.40 -18.78
C VAL A 84 -22.63 6.62 -18.18
N ARG A 85 -23.70 6.41 -17.39
CA ARG A 85 -24.33 7.51 -16.64
C ARG A 85 -23.33 8.08 -15.64
N LYS A 86 -23.26 9.41 -15.51
CA LYS A 86 -22.33 10.13 -14.62
C LYS A 86 -22.30 9.61 -13.18
N GLN A 87 -23.43 9.14 -12.64
CA GLN A 87 -23.50 8.56 -11.30
C GLN A 87 -22.78 7.22 -11.16
N LEU A 88 -22.77 6.41 -12.21
CA LEU A 88 -22.08 5.12 -12.26
C LEU A 88 -20.58 5.32 -12.46
N ASP A 89 -20.23 6.34 -13.23
CA ASP A 89 -18.86 6.76 -13.49
C ASP A 89 -18.13 7.18 -12.20
N LEU A 90 -18.73 8.14 -11.48
CA LEU A 90 -18.21 8.57 -10.18
C LEU A 90 -18.10 7.43 -9.16
N LEU A 91 -18.95 6.42 -9.25
CA LEU A 91 -18.89 5.25 -8.39
C LEU A 91 -17.69 4.35 -8.74
N VAL A 92 -17.43 4.18 -10.04
CA VAL A 92 -16.26 3.45 -10.55
C VAL A 92 -14.98 4.17 -10.15
N ASP A 93 -14.90 5.48 -10.36
CA ASP A 93 -13.70 6.27 -10.09
C ASP A 93 -13.38 6.31 -8.59
N ASN A 94 -14.36 6.54 -7.73
CA ASN A 94 -14.16 6.55 -6.27
C ASN A 94 -13.75 5.17 -5.73
N ASN A 95 -14.35 4.10 -6.24
CA ASN A 95 -14.02 2.75 -5.80
C ASN A 95 -12.61 2.36 -6.25
N ILE A 96 -12.25 2.65 -7.50
CA ILE A 96 -10.95 2.26 -8.05
C ILE A 96 -9.83 3.12 -7.49
N SER A 97 -10.02 4.43 -7.31
CA SER A 97 -9.03 5.29 -6.66
C SER A 97 -8.72 4.83 -5.23
N SER A 98 -9.74 4.42 -4.47
CA SER A 98 -9.57 3.90 -3.10
C SER A 98 -8.85 2.55 -3.08
N VAL A 99 -9.24 1.63 -3.95
CA VAL A 99 -8.58 0.32 -4.08
C VAL A 99 -7.15 0.49 -4.58
N PHE A 100 -6.91 1.41 -5.52
CA PHE A 100 -5.57 1.72 -6.01
C PHE A 100 -4.71 2.41 -4.96
N TYR A 101 -5.26 3.30 -4.13
CA TYR A 101 -4.51 3.88 -3.02
C TYR A 101 -4.01 2.79 -2.07
N LEU A 102 -4.88 1.85 -1.69
CA LEU A 102 -4.53 0.73 -0.81
C LEU A 102 -3.57 -0.27 -1.47
N PHE A 103 -3.84 -0.64 -2.73
CA PHE A 103 -3.05 -1.62 -3.46
C PHE A 103 -1.73 -1.04 -3.95
N GLY A 104 -1.73 0.23 -4.32
CA GLY A 104 -0.56 1.06 -4.54
C GLY A 104 0.29 1.05 -3.29
N LEU A 105 -0.20 1.56 -2.15
CA LEU A 105 0.58 1.53 -0.90
C LEU A 105 1.20 0.14 -0.61
N TYR A 106 0.45 -0.93 -0.88
CA TYR A 106 0.91 -2.31 -0.71
C TYR A 106 1.95 -2.79 -1.74
N LEU A 107 1.80 -2.46 -3.03
CA LEU A 107 2.76 -2.80 -4.10
C LEU A 107 3.99 -1.88 -4.12
N PHE A 108 3.84 -0.63 -3.68
CA PHE A 108 4.87 0.39 -3.55
C PHE A 108 5.77 0.19 -2.32
N LEU A 109 5.32 -0.63 -1.38
CA LEU A 109 6.19 -1.29 -0.43
C LEU A 109 7.05 -2.31 -1.18
N ASP A 110 7.99 -1.82 -1.99
CA ASP A 110 9.18 -2.60 -2.31
C ASP A 110 9.78 -3.16 -1.00
N GLN A 111 10.51 -4.27 -1.08
CA GLN A 111 11.13 -4.88 0.11
C GLN A 111 11.86 -3.84 0.96
N SER A 112 12.51 -2.87 0.31
CA SER A 112 13.18 -1.75 0.93
C SER A 112 12.28 -0.91 1.85
N PHE A 113 11.19 -0.33 1.34
CA PHE A 113 10.29 0.51 2.14
C PHE A 113 9.54 -0.30 3.21
N SER A 114 9.15 -1.53 2.88
CA SER A 114 8.51 -2.43 3.85
C SER A 114 9.44 -2.72 5.03
N ASN A 115 10.71 -2.97 4.74
CA ASN A 115 11.73 -3.21 5.76
C ASN A 115 12.02 -1.95 6.59
N LYS A 116 12.06 -0.75 6.00
CA LYS A 116 12.15 0.52 6.75
C LYS A 116 11.02 0.65 7.77
N LEU A 117 9.78 0.42 7.35
CA LEU A 117 8.62 0.49 8.24
C LEU A 117 8.67 -0.58 9.33
N VAL A 118 8.95 -1.83 8.99
CA VAL A 118 9.09 -2.92 9.97
C VAL A 118 10.19 -2.61 10.97
N TYR A 119 11.33 -2.07 10.52
CA TYR A 119 12.43 -1.65 11.39
C TYR A 119 12.00 -0.56 12.36
N LEU A 120 11.35 0.50 11.90
CA LEU A 120 10.84 1.56 12.78
C LEU A 120 9.81 0.98 13.76
N PHE A 121 8.83 0.21 13.29
CA PHE A 121 7.82 -0.37 14.17
C PHE A 121 8.39 -1.31 15.22
N THR A 122 9.32 -2.19 14.84
CA THR A 122 9.97 -3.11 15.78
C THR A 122 10.91 -2.39 16.75
N THR A 123 11.59 -1.33 16.32
CA THR A 123 12.50 -0.55 17.18
C THR A 123 11.74 0.27 18.22
N TYR A 124 10.65 0.93 17.83
CA TYR A 124 9.90 1.81 18.73
C TYR A 124 8.76 1.13 19.47
N PHE A 125 7.94 0.37 18.75
CA PHE A 125 6.76 -0.26 19.31
C PHE A 125 7.04 -1.68 19.76
N GLY A 126 8.02 -2.37 19.19
CA GLY A 126 8.38 -3.75 19.55
C GLY A 126 8.62 -3.97 21.05
N PRO A 127 9.36 -3.11 21.78
CA PRO A 127 9.55 -3.27 23.22
C PRO A 127 8.24 -3.18 24.00
N THR A 128 7.37 -2.24 23.65
CA THR A 128 6.07 -2.04 24.33
C THR A 128 5.05 -3.11 23.94
N PHE A 129 4.99 -3.48 22.66
CA PHE A 129 4.08 -4.52 22.15
C PHE A 129 4.50 -5.90 22.61
N GLY A 130 5.80 -6.21 22.67
CA GLY A 130 6.33 -7.48 23.16
C GLY A 130 6.02 -7.75 24.65
N HIS A 131 5.67 -6.70 25.41
CA HIS A 131 5.15 -6.84 26.77
C HIS A 131 3.64 -7.13 26.85
N ILE A 132 2.87 -6.74 25.83
CA ILE A 132 1.40 -6.84 25.81
C ILE A 132 0.94 -8.05 24.99
N PHE A 133 1.65 -8.36 23.91
CA PHE A 133 1.32 -9.42 22.96
C PHE A 133 2.51 -10.38 22.81
N PRO A 134 2.28 -11.70 22.91
CA PRO A 134 3.31 -12.71 22.71
C PRO A 134 3.78 -12.72 21.26
N ALA A 135 5.10 -12.66 21.06
CA ALA A 135 5.73 -12.52 19.75
C ALA A 135 5.79 -13.81 18.92
N TYR A 136 5.51 -14.97 19.52
CA TYR A 136 5.64 -16.28 18.86
C TYR A 136 4.33 -17.09 18.97
N GLY A 137 4.05 -17.89 17.95
CA GLY A 137 2.86 -18.76 17.89
C GLY A 137 1.73 -18.18 17.04
N SER A 138 0.58 -18.84 17.08
CA SER A 138 -0.63 -18.43 16.35
C SER A 138 -1.81 -18.39 17.29
N ILE A 139 -2.69 -17.39 17.12
CA ILE A 139 -3.99 -17.34 17.81
C ILE A 139 -4.85 -18.55 17.43
N LEU A 140 -4.76 -19.00 16.18
CA LEU A 140 -5.58 -20.09 15.64
C LEU A 140 -5.27 -21.43 16.30
N ASP A 141 -4.02 -21.63 16.73
CA ASP A 141 -3.56 -22.87 17.37
C ASP A 141 -3.33 -22.70 18.87
N PHE A 142 -3.71 -21.54 19.44
CA PHE A 142 -3.50 -21.16 20.85
C PHE A 142 -2.06 -21.34 21.37
N SER A 143 -1.06 -21.29 20.47
CA SER A 143 0.36 -21.53 20.78
C SER A 143 1.15 -20.28 21.17
N LEU A 144 0.43 -19.20 21.48
CA LEU A 144 0.98 -17.89 21.76
C LEU A 144 1.94 -17.89 22.97
N THR A 145 3.20 -17.57 22.74
CA THR A 145 4.25 -17.60 23.75
C THR A 145 5.16 -16.37 23.65
N TYR A 146 5.55 -15.79 24.79
CA TYR A 146 6.53 -14.70 24.88
C TYR A 146 7.98 -15.17 24.75
N THR A 147 8.19 -16.48 24.88
CA THR A 147 9.50 -17.14 24.87
C THR A 147 9.70 -17.82 23.52
N HIS A 148 10.89 -17.65 22.93
CA HIS A 148 11.24 -18.33 21.68
C HIS A 148 11.09 -19.85 21.89
N PRO A 149 10.28 -20.56 21.09
CA PRO A 149 10.19 -22.01 21.21
C PRO A 149 11.57 -22.60 20.93
N ARG A 150 12.17 -23.28 21.91
CA ARG A 150 13.34 -24.13 21.67
C ARG A 150 12.93 -25.11 20.57
N LYS A 151 13.68 -25.15 19.46
CA LYS A 151 13.72 -26.32 18.59
C LYS A 151 14.14 -27.50 19.46
N ASN A 152 13.18 -28.21 20.05
CA ASN A 152 13.44 -29.51 20.62
C ASN A 152 13.85 -30.40 19.44
N GLY A 153 15.06 -30.95 19.54
CA GLY A 153 15.73 -31.65 18.48
C GLY A 153 14.87 -32.76 17.87
N LEU A 154 14.79 -32.73 16.55
CA LEU A 154 14.72 -33.95 15.75
C LEU A 154 16.09 -34.03 15.06
N GLN A 155 16.98 -34.79 15.70
CA GLN A 155 18.07 -35.48 15.02
C GLN A 155 17.48 -36.60 14.17
#